data_AF-A0A8J4B7L4-F1
#
_entry.id   AF-A0A8J4B7L4-F1
#
_cell.length_a   1.000
_cell.length_b   1.000
_cell.length_c   1.000
_cell.angle_alpha   90.00
_cell.angle_beta   90.00
_cell.angle_gamma   90.00
#
_symmetry.space_group_name_H-M   'P 1'
#
loop_
_entity.id
_entity.type
_entity.pdbx_description
1 polymer ?
#
loop_
_entity_poly.entity_id
_entity_poly.type
_entity_poly.pdbx_seq_one_letter_code
_entity_poly.pdbx_strand_id
1 'polypeptide(L)'
;MASGHPDHAKAASNCEMFIKNFMDPESDGKAKYMQQLQEIANRRSKVLSISLDDVEAFFLEIQPQQPEFVGEIERNTRTYQKLMAEAADRLMPPPDVTAAGVKKDVYDILSEHRKIMDGQMRAKEATETGQANRSRGGTGAMPGTVRGGCPDILLRRFDVYFAPRSKMQALPMRSVRANNLGHLVRVRGIVTHVTDVKPLVSVVAYTDPETGFEVYQEVTGRTFKPLDNDSKERAKVSRKMQPVMETRGSKFVKFQEARLQELAEEVPEGATPRTLSVHLLGEVTRTMKPGDDVTITGIFLPEQYTGFKAMRAGLLMSTYLEAHNIVQSKRQFGSAFELSETEVAAIEALGESGDVYGRLARSIAPEIFGMEDVKKALLLMMVGGQTRVFPDGLKLRGDVHVCLMGDPGVAKSQLLKYVSRVMPRAVYTTGKGSSGVGLTAAVLRNQVTKELVLEGGALVLADKGVCCIDEFDKMEEGDRTAIHEVMEQQTVSIAKAGITTTLNTRTTILAAANPAYGRYDRRRSPSENINLPAALLSRFDILWLLLDESSKEQDTRLAKHIVRLHVLGRCVDD
;
A
#
# COMPACT_ATOMS: atom_id res chain seq x y z
N MET A 1 -19.30 -26.76 28.33
CA MET A 1 -18.61 -25.82 27.42
C MET A 1 -17.65 -26.66 26.58
N ALA A 2 -18.14 -27.18 25.45
CA ALA A 2 -17.34 -28.02 24.57
C ALA A 2 -16.24 -27.16 23.92
N SER A 3 -15.02 -27.71 23.86
CA SER A 3 -13.80 -27.12 23.33
C SER A 3 -14.01 -26.40 21.99
N GLY A 4 -13.94 -25.06 22.00
CA GLY A 4 -14.07 -24.19 20.83
C GLY A 4 -12.85 -24.18 19.91
N HIS A 5 -12.34 -25.36 19.53
CA HIS A 5 -11.37 -25.47 18.46
C HIS A 5 -12.12 -25.69 17.13
N PRO A 6 -11.86 -24.86 16.10
CA PRO A 6 -12.47 -25.06 14.79
C PRO A 6 -12.04 -26.41 14.22
N ASP A 7 -13.01 -27.20 13.78
CA ASP A 7 -12.77 -28.50 13.17
C ASP A 7 -12.27 -28.30 11.73
N HIS A 8 -10.95 -28.36 11.56
CA HIS A 8 -10.29 -28.11 10.28
C HIS A 8 -10.74 -29.09 9.17
N ALA A 9 -11.21 -30.30 9.52
CA ALA A 9 -11.71 -31.24 8.52
C ALA A 9 -13.06 -30.80 7.95
N LYS A 10 -13.95 -30.28 8.80
CA LYS A 10 -15.21 -29.68 8.36
C LYS A 10 -14.96 -28.40 7.57
N ALA A 11 -14.04 -27.55 8.03
CA ALA A 11 -13.64 -26.35 7.30
C ALA A 11 -13.11 -26.67 5.90
N ALA A 12 -12.29 -27.71 5.73
CA ALA A 12 -11.82 -28.14 4.42
C ALA A 12 -12.96 -28.57 3.49
N SER A 13 -13.93 -29.36 4.00
CA SER A 13 -15.09 -29.78 3.20
C SER A 13 -15.98 -28.59 2.82
N ASN A 14 -16.15 -27.62 3.72
CA ASN A 14 -16.88 -26.39 3.45
C ASN A 14 -16.20 -25.54 2.36
N CYS A 15 -14.88 -25.42 2.38
CA CYS A 15 -14.11 -24.77 1.32
C CYS A 15 -14.30 -25.45 -0.03
N GLU A 16 -14.27 -26.79 -0.09
CA GLU A 16 -14.51 -27.55 -1.32
C GLU A 16 -15.93 -27.34 -1.87
N MET A 17 -16.94 -27.37 -0.99
CA MET A 17 -18.32 -27.10 -1.38
C MET A 17 -18.50 -25.68 -1.93
N PHE A 18 -17.87 -24.69 -1.31
CA PHE A 18 -17.91 -23.30 -1.74
C PHE A 18 -17.35 -23.12 -3.16
N ILE A 19 -16.14 -23.62 -3.41
CA ILE A 19 -15.49 -23.49 -4.72
C ILE A 19 -16.34 -24.13 -5.83
N LYS A 20 -16.97 -25.28 -5.55
CA LYS A 20 -17.73 -26.05 -6.54
C LYS A 20 -19.10 -25.45 -6.84
N ASN A 21 -19.80 -24.98 -5.82
CA ASN A 21 -21.24 -24.70 -5.92
C ASN A 21 -21.57 -23.20 -5.96
N PHE A 22 -20.62 -22.30 -5.72
CA PHE A 22 -20.90 -20.87 -5.73
C PHE A 22 -21.20 -20.35 -7.15
N MET A 23 -22.41 -19.81 -7.33
CA MET A 23 -22.87 -19.18 -8.56
C MET A 23 -23.02 -17.68 -8.31
N ASP A 24 -22.36 -16.86 -9.14
CA ASP A 24 -22.48 -15.40 -9.03
C ASP A 24 -23.76 -14.96 -9.77
N PRO A 25 -24.64 -14.13 -9.17
CA PRO A 25 -25.85 -13.62 -9.82
C PRO A 25 -25.58 -12.89 -11.15
N GLU A 26 -24.38 -12.36 -11.37
CA GLU A 26 -23.99 -11.69 -12.63
C GLU A 26 -23.47 -12.63 -13.71
N SER A 27 -23.23 -13.92 -13.41
CA SER A 27 -22.55 -14.85 -14.31
C SER A 27 -23.47 -15.92 -14.92
N ASP A 28 -23.16 -16.29 -16.17
CA ASP A 28 -23.97 -17.06 -17.13
C ASP A 28 -24.14 -18.56 -16.76
N GLY A 29 -24.69 -18.85 -15.56
CA GLY A 29 -25.03 -20.20 -15.10
C GLY A 29 -23.85 -21.12 -14.77
N LYS A 30 -22.62 -20.59 -14.69
CA LYS A 30 -21.40 -21.34 -14.37
C LYS A 30 -20.76 -20.80 -13.08
N ALA A 31 -20.24 -21.69 -12.24
CA ALA A 31 -19.61 -21.29 -10.99
C ALA A 31 -18.38 -20.38 -11.21
N LYS A 32 -18.39 -19.19 -10.61
CA LYS A 32 -17.36 -18.13 -10.78
C LYS A 32 -15.95 -18.63 -10.46
N TYR A 33 -15.79 -19.32 -9.33
CA TYR A 33 -14.50 -19.83 -8.89
C TYR A 33 -14.02 -21.03 -9.72
N MET A 34 -14.94 -21.84 -10.26
CA MET A 34 -14.58 -22.88 -11.23
C MET A 34 -14.08 -22.28 -12.55
N GLN A 35 -14.64 -21.14 -13.00
CA GLN A 35 -14.11 -20.43 -14.16
C GLN A 35 -12.71 -19.87 -13.89
N GLN A 36 -12.49 -19.26 -12.72
CA GLN A 36 -11.14 -18.80 -12.33
C GLN A 36 -10.14 -19.97 -12.26
N LEU A 37 -10.54 -21.11 -11.71
CA LEU A 37 -9.73 -22.33 -11.73
C LEU A 37 -9.47 -22.83 -13.15
N GLN A 38 -10.44 -22.74 -14.06
CA GLN A 38 -10.26 -23.07 -15.46
C GLN A 38 -9.26 -22.12 -16.14
N GLU A 39 -9.30 -20.82 -15.83
CA GLU A 39 -8.31 -19.85 -16.34
C GLU A 39 -6.90 -20.11 -15.81
N ILE A 40 -6.79 -20.55 -14.55
CA ILE A 40 -5.54 -20.99 -13.94
C ILE A 40 -5.03 -22.27 -14.62
N ALA A 41 -5.90 -23.27 -14.84
CA ALA A 41 -5.58 -24.50 -15.56
C ALA A 41 -5.15 -24.21 -17.01
N ASN A 42 -5.81 -23.24 -17.66
CA ASN A 42 -5.48 -22.74 -18.99
C ASN A 42 -4.24 -21.83 -19.03
N ARG A 43 -3.59 -21.59 -17.89
CA ARG A 43 -2.36 -20.78 -17.73
C ARG A 43 -2.52 -19.30 -18.10
N ARG A 44 -3.73 -18.76 -18.01
CA ARG A 44 -4.00 -17.32 -18.24
C ARG A 44 -3.82 -16.50 -16.97
N SER A 45 -4.18 -17.07 -15.82
CA SER A 45 -4.03 -16.45 -14.51
C SER A 45 -3.17 -17.30 -13.58
N LYS A 46 -2.49 -16.66 -12.63
CA LYS A 46 -1.74 -17.30 -11.54
C LYS A 46 -2.31 -16.94 -10.16
N VAL A 47 -3.46 -16.28 -10.13
CA VAL A 47 -4.05 -15.75 -8.91
C VAL A 47 -5.48 -16.26 -8.80
N LEU A 48 -5.79 -16.88 -7.66
CA LEU A 48 -7.15 -17.19 -7.24
C LEU A 48 -7.54 -16.17 -6.17
N SER A 49 -8.32 -15.16 -6.56
CA SER A 49 -8.81 -14.13 -5.64
C SER A 49 -10.20 -14.49 -5.13
N ILE A 50 -10.31 -14.80 -3.84
CA ILE A 50 -11.56 -15.18 -3.19
C ILE A 50 -12.15 -13.97 -2.47
N SER A 51 -13.36 -13.57 -2.84
CA SER A 51 -14.08 -12.49 -2.14
C SER A 51 -14.74 -13.02 -0.88
N LEU A 52 -14.53 -12.35 0.25
CA LEU A 52 -15.22 -12.70 1.49
C LEU A 52 -16.72 -12.36 1.46
N ASP A 53 -17.15 -11.44 0.61
CA ASP A 53 -18.59 -11.15 0.41
C ASP A 53 -19.30 -12.36 -0.24
N ASP A 54 -18.64 -12.99 -1.22
CA ASP A 54 -19.16 -14.19 -1.90
C ASP A 54 -19.27 -15.36 -0.92
N VAL A 55 -18.26 -15.53 -0.06
CA VAL A 55 -18.25 -16.56 1.00
C VAL A 55 -19.41 -16.31 1.98
N GLU A 56 -19.62 -15.06 2.40
CA GLU A 56 -20.72 -14.71 3.29
C GLU A 56 -22.08 -15.02 2.66
N ALA A 57 -22.30 -14.61 1.41
CA ALA A 57 -23.56 -14.86 0.70
C ALA A 57 -23.88 -16.36 0.59
N PHE A 58 -22.89 -17.17 0.21
CA PHE A 58 -23.06 -18.61 0.07
C PHE A 58 -23.45 -19.33 1.37
N PHE A 59 -22.76 -19.00 2.46
CA PHE A 59 -23.03 -19.66 3.75
C PHE A 59 -24.33 -19.16 4.40
N LEU A 60 -24.76 -17.93 4.10
CA LEU A 60 -26.09 -17.46 4.48
C LEU A 60 -27.20 -18.26 3.80
N GLU A 61 -27.02 -18.65 2.53
CA GLU A 61 -28.02 -19.43 1.78
C GLU A 61 -28.08 -20.90 2.23
N ILE A 62 -26.93 -21.54 2.45
CA ILE A 62 -26.86 -22.99 2.73
C ILE A 62 -27.05 -23.30 4.21
N GLN A 63 -26.53 -22.46 5.10
CA GLN A 63 -26.50 -22.76 6.53
C GLN A 63 -26.74 -21.50 7.38
N PRO A 64 -28.01 -21.07 7.55
CA PRO A 64 -28.36 -19.86 8.31
C PRO A 64 -27.98 -19.90 9.80
N GLN A 65 -27.52 -21.05 10.31
CA GLN A 65 -27.06 -21.23 11.70
C GLN A 65 -25.55 -21.01 11.90
N GLN A 66 -24.72 -20.91 10.84
CA GLN A 66 -23.26 -20.71 10.96
C GLN A 66 -22.74 -19.45 10.24
N PRO A 67 -23.17 -18.23 10.63
CA PRO A 67 -22.57 -16.99 10.15
C PRO A 67 -21.12 -16.77 10.64
N GLU A 68 -20.59 -17.64 11.51
CA GLU A 68 -19.25 -17.50 12.10
C GLU A 68 -18.10 -17.90 11.16
N PHE A 69 -18.35 -18.63 10.06
CA PHE A 69 -17.26 -19.16 9.21
C PHE A 69 -16.37 -18.06 8.61
N VAL A 70 -16.97 -16.95 8.16
CA VAL A 70 -16.21 -15.79 7.67
C VAL A 70 -15.40 -15.15 8.80
N GLY A 71 -15.97 -15.06 10.00
CA GLY A 71 -15.25 -14.58 11.19
C GLY A 71 -14.09 -15.49 11.60
N GLU A 72 -14.17 -16.80 11.36
CA GLU A 72 -13.06 -17.73 11.55
C GLU A 72 -11.95 -17.52 10.51
N ILE A 73 -12.31 -17.29 9.23
CA ILE A 73 -11.36 -16.95 8.17
C ILE A 73 -10.64 -15.63 8.50
N GLU A 74 -11.37 -14.62 8.96
CA GLU A 74 -10.81 -13.35 9.39
C GLU A 74 -9.92 -13.48 10.63
N ARG A 75 -10.14 -14.46 11.52
CA ARG A 75 -9.31 -14.73 12.71
C ARG A 75 -8.02 -15.48 12.42
N ASN A 76 -8.07 -16.45 11.50
CA ASN A 76 -6.92 -17.32 11.21
C ASN A 76 -6.71 -17.52 9.72
N THR A 77 -6.55 -16.41 9.01
CA THR A 77 -6.55 -16.39 7.55
C THR A 77 -5.45 -17.26 6.94
N ARG A 78 -4.29 -17.37 7.59
CA ARG A 78 -3.16 -18.17 7.08
C ARG A 78 -3.49 -19.66 6.98
N THR A 79 -4.25 -20.21 7.94
CA THR A 79 -4.67 -21.61 7.87
C THR A 79 -5.74 -21.80 6.80
N TYR A 80 -6.75 -20.92 6.72
CA TYR A 80 -7.78 -21.01 5.69
C TYR A 80 -7.24 -20.78 4.27
N GLN A 81 -6.18 -19.99 4.11
CA GLN A 81 -5.47 -19.84 2.84
C GLN A 81 -4.87 -21.17 2.39
N LYS A 82 -4.25 -21.94 3.30
CA LYS A 82 -3.72 -23.27 2.99
C LYS A 82 -4.84 -24.25 2.64
N LEU A 83 -5.91 -24.28 3.44
CA LEU A 83 -7.05 -25.17 3.21
C LEU A 83 -7.76 -24.86 1.87
N MET A 84 -7.97 -23.59 1.55
CA MET A 84 -8.52 -23.18 0.24
C MET A 84 -7.61 -23.57 -0.91
N ALA A 85 -6.29 -23.46 -0.73
CA ALA A 85 -5.35 -23.85 -1.76
C ALA A 85 -5.30 -25.39 -1.95
N GLU A 86 -5.40 -26.18 -0.88
CA GLU A 86 -5.54 -27.64 -0.97
C GLU A 86 -6.87 -28.06 -1.61
N ALA A 87 -7.97 -27.39 -1.27
CA ALA A 87 -9.28 -27.61 -1.89
C ALA A 87 -9.25 -27.29 -3.39
N ALA A 88 -8.61 -26.17 -3.77
CA ALA A 88 -8.41 -25.78 -5.17
C ALA A 88 -7.54 -26.79 -5.93
N ASP A 89 -6.50 -27.36 -5.31
CA ASP A 89 -5.67 -28.40 -5.94
C ASP A 89 -6.47 -29.69 -6.22
N ARG A 90 -7.40 -30.08 -5.32
CA ARG A 90 -8.28 -31.25 -5.51
C ARG A 90 -9.34 -31.04 -6.59
N LEU A 91 -9.85 -29.81 -6.69
CA LEU A 91 -10.93 -29.44 -7.62
C LEU A 91 -10.43 -28.93 -8.98
N MET A 92 -9.11 -28.95 -9.22
CA MET A 92 -8.52 -28.43 -10.45
C MET A 92 -9.03 -29.20 -11.69
N PRO A 93 -9.75 -28.53 -12.61
CA PRO A 93 -10.24 -29.16 -13.83
C PRO A 93 -9.10 -29.40 -14.83
N PRO A 94 -9.26 -30.36 -15.76
CA PRO A 94 -8.32 -30.49 -16.88
C PRO A 94 -8.38 -29.22 -17.77
N PRO A 95 -7.27 -28.86 -18.44
CA PRO A 95 -7.24 -27.70 -19.33
C PRO A 95 -8.16 -27.91 -20.55
N ASP A 96 -9.09 -26.97 -20.77
CA ASP A 96 -10.13 -27.01 -21.82
C ASP A 96 -9.59 -26.73 -23.24
N VAL A 97 -8.35 -26.26 -23.36
CA VAL A 97 -7.75 -25.97 -24.66
C VAL A 97 -7.08 -27.24 -25.18
N THR A 98 -7.68 -27.83 -26.23
CA THR A 98 -7.08 -28.80 -27.16
C THR A 98 -5.56 -28.86 -27.03
N ALA A 99 -5.05 -29.99 -26.53
CA ALA A 99 -3.75 -30.23 -25.90
C ALA A 99 -2.47 -29.86 -26.70
N ALA A 100 -2.55 -29.09 -27.79
CA ALA A 100 -1.47 -28.83 -28.74
C ALA A 100 -0.94 -27.39 -28.78
N GLY A 101 -1.64 -26.39 -28.20
CA GLY A 101 -1.30 -24.96 -28.42
C GLY A 101 -0.60 -24.23 -27.27
N VAL A 102 -0.68 -24.73 -26.03
CA VAL A 102 -0.12 -24.03 -24.87
C VAL A 102 1.35 -24.36 -24.75
N LYS A 103 2.26 -23.40 -25.05
CA LYS A 103 3.69 -23.55 -24.79
C LYS A 103 3.89 -23.99 -23.34
N LYS A 104 4.37 -25.22 -23.15
CA LYS A 104 4.71 -25.74 -21.82
C LYS A 104 5.86 -24.91 -21.28
N ASP A 105 5.68 -24.35 -20.09
CA ASP A 105 6.77 -23.64 -19.41
C ASP A 105 7.85 -24.66 -19.02
N VAL A 106 9.10 -24.22 -18.86
CA VAL A 106 10.20 -25.09 -18.41
C VAL A 106 9.84 -25.75 -17.08
N TYR A 107 9.11 -25.04 -16.22
CA TYR A 107 8.61 -25.58 -14.96
C TYR A 107 7.61 -26.73 -15.16
N ASP A 108 6.78 -26.72 -16.23
CA ASP A 108 5.78 -27.77 -16.49
C ASP A 108 6.48 -29.07 -16.83
N ILE A 109 7.42 -28.98 -17.76
CA ILE A 109 8.19 -30.11 -18.24
C ILE A 109 8.96 -30.74 -17.08
N LEU A 110 9.58 -29.91 -16.23
CA LEU A 110 10.27 -30.39 -15.04
C LEU A 110 9.32 -31.01 -14.01
N SER A 111 8.11 -30.47 -13.83
CA SER A 111 7.12 -31.04 -12.89
C SER A 111 6.51 -32.34 -13.39
N GLU A 112 6.26 -32.46 -14.70
CA GLU A 112 5.79 -33.69 -15.35
C GLU A 112 6.88 -34.76 -15.29
N HIS A 113 8.13 -34.41 -15.63
CA HIS A 113 9.28 -35.31 -15.51
C HIS A 113 9.45 -35.81 -14.07
N ARG A 114 9.29 -34.93 -13.08
CA ARG A 114 9.35 -35.29 -11.65
C ARG A 114 8.21 -36.21 -11.23
N LYS A 115 6.97 -35.95 -11.64
CA LYS A 115 5.82 -36.85 -11.37
C LYS A 115 6.04 -38.24 -11.97
N ILE A 116 6.62 -38.33 -13.16
CA ILE A 116 6.94 -39.59 -13.83
C ILE A 116 8.07 -40.33 -13.10
N MET A 117 9.15 -39.63 -12.77
CA MET A 117 10.31 -40.20 -12.07
C MET A 117 9.94 -40.67 -10.66
N ASP A 118 9.21 -39.87 -9.88
CA ASP A 118 8.69 -40.26 -8.55
C ASP A 118 7.76 -41.48 -8.67
N GLY A 119 6.88 -41.50 -9.68
CA GLY A 119 5.99 -42.63 -9.93
C GLY A 119 6.75 -43.93 -10.24
N GLN A 120 7.80 -43.85 -11.06
CA GLN A 120 8.66 -44.99 -11.38
C GLN A 120 9.48 -45.44 -10.17
N MET A 121 9.99 -44.53 -9.35
CA MET A 121 10.75 -44.85 -8.14
C MET A 121 9.86 -45.51 -7.09
N ARG A 122 8.67 -44.97 -6.83
CA ARG A 122 7.68 -45.59 -5.93
C ARG A 122 7.24 -46.97 -6.42
N ALA A 123 7.08 -47.15 -7.73
CA ALA A 123 6.77 -48.46 -8.31
C ALA A 123 7.91 -49.47 -8.09
N LYS A 124 9.17 -49.05 -8.24
CA LYS A 124 10.36 -49.87 -7.96
C LYS A 124 10.47 -50.23 -6.47
N GLU A 125 10.29 -49.27 -5.57
CA GLU A 125 10.28 -49.51 -4.12
C GLU A 125 9.15 -50.48 -3.71
N ALA A 126 7.97 -50.35 -4.29
CA ALA A 126 6.85 -51.24 -4.06
C ALA A 126 7.13 -52.69 -4.53
N THR A 127 7.85 -52.85 -5.65
CA THR A 127 8.29 -54.16 -6.13
C THR A 127 9.41 -54.76 -5.28
N GLU A 128 10.31 -53.96 -4.72
CA GLU A 128 11.45 -54.42 -3.91
C GLU A 128 11.07 -54.77 -2.46
N THR A 129 10.07 -54.09 -1.88
CA THR A 129 9.68 -54.29 -0.47
C THR A 129 8.56 -55.31 -0.25
N GLY A 130 7.87 -55.77 -1.30
CA GLY A 130 6.89 -56.86 -1.23
C GLY A 130 5.68 -56.63 -0.31
N GLN A 131 5.53 -55.45 0.30
CA GLN A 131 4.39 -55.09 1.14
C GLN A 131 3.50 -54.10 0.39
N ALA A 132 2.51 -54.66 -0.29
CA ALA A 132 1.33 -53.91 -0.68
C ALA A 132 0.62 -53.39 0.58
N ASN A 133 0.61 -52.07 0.72
CA ASN A 133 -0.38 -51.30 1.47
C ASN A 133 -0.45 -51.51 3.00
N ARG A 134 0.19 -50.62 3.75
CA ARG A 134 -0.43 -50.01 4.94
C ARG A 134 -0.16 -48.51 4.95
N SER A 135 -1.15 -47.76 4.49
CA SER A 135 -1.44 -46.43 4.98
C SER A 135 -1.47 -46.46 6.51
N ARG A 136 -0.42 -45.97 7.16
CA ARG A 136 -0.48 -45.64 8.58
C ARG A 136 0.38 -44.41 8.80
N GLY A 137 -0.30 -43.30 9.08
CA GLY A 137 0.34 -42.07 9.54
C GLY A 137 1.34 -42.38 10.65
N GLY A 138 2.61 -42.13 10.37
CA GLY A 138 3.72 -42.33 11.29
C GLY A 138 4.20 -40.98 11.80
N THR A 139 3.76 -40.63 13.00
CA THR A 139 4.13 -39.47 13.82
C THR A 139 5.60 -39.54 14.27
N GLY A 140 6.53 -39.37 13.35
CA GLY A 140 7.97 -39.43 13.65
C GLY A 140 8.87 -38.60 12.74
N ALA A 141 8.31 -37.67 11.96
CA ALA A 141 9.10 -36.71 11.19
C ALA A 141 9.45 -35.51 12.08
N MET A 142 10.71 -35.05 12.00
CA MET A 142 11.04 -33.67 12.36
C MET A 142 10.06 -32.74 11.61
N PRO A 143 9.51 -31.69 12.24
CA PRO A 143 8.55 -30.83 11.58
C PRO A 143 9.18 -30.21 10.33
N GLY A 144 8.65 -30.56 9.15
CA GLY A 144 9.03 -29.95 7.87
C GLY A 144 9.70 -30.85 6.81
N THR A 145 9.89 -32.16 7.05
CA THR A 145 10.39 -33.08 6.01
C THR A 145 9.29 -34.03 5.52
N VAL A 146 8.81 -33.82 4.29
CA VAL A 146 7.92 -34.76 3.61
C VAL A 146 8.77 -35.93 3.11
N ARG A 147 8.58 -37.10 3.71
CA ARG A 147 9.20 -38.36 3.25
C ARG A 147 8.59 -38.78 1.91
N GLY A 148 9.41 -38.85 0.87
CA GLY A 148 9.12 -39.65 -0.34
C GLY A 148 7.99 -39.16 -1.25
N GLY A 149 7.81 -37.84 -1.41
CA GLY A 149 6.94 -37.28 -2.44
C GLY A 149 7.20 -35.80 -2.68
N CYS A 150 7.10 -35.36 -3.94
CA CYS A 150 7.10 -33.95 -4.29
C CYS A 150 6.02 -33.18 -3.51
N PRO A 151 6.36 -32.15 -2.72
CA PRO A 151 5.37 -31.43 -1.92
C PRO A 151 4.41 -30.65 -2.83
N ASP A 152 3.12 -30.60 -2.47
CA ASP A 152 2.07 -29.96 -3.29
C ASP A 152 2.36 -28.47 -3.53
N ILE A 153 3.03 -27.80 -2.59
CA ILE A 153 3.45 -26.40 -2.72
C ILE A 153 4.47 -26.19 -3.85
N LEU A 154 5.23 -27.22 -4.23
CA LEU A 154 6.09 -27.19 -5.41
C LEU A 154 5.20 -27.21 -6.66
N LEU A 155 4.28 -28.18 -6.76
CA LEU A 155 3.40 -28.31 -7.92
C LEU A 155 2.42 -27.15 -8.10
N ARG A 156 2.05 -26.46 -7.01
CA ARG A 156 1.09 -25.35 -7.02
C ARG A 156 1.63 -24.16 -7.81
N ARG A 157 0.87 -23.68 -8.79
CA ARG A 157 1.26 -22.55 -9.67
C ARG A 157 0.51 -21.25 -9.41
N PHE A 158 -0.55 -21.34 -8.63
CA PHE A 158 -1.38 -20.22 -8.29
C PHE A 158 -1.19 -19.84 -6.83
N ASP A 159 -1.32 -18.55 -6.57
CA ASP A 159 -1.41 -18.00 -5.22
C ASP A 159 -2.89 -17.73 -4.92
N VAL A 160 -3.29 -17.99 -3.67
CA VAL A 160 -4.64 -17.70 -3.18
C VAL A 160 -4.59 -16.42 -2.37
N TYR A 161 -5.39 -15.43 -2.76
CA TYR A 161 -5.56 -14.19 -2.00
C TYR A 161 -7.01 -14.02 -1.59
N PHE A 162 -7.21 -13.35 -0.46
CA PHE A 162 -8.53 -12.96 0.01
C PHE A 162 -8.77 -11.48 -0.28
N ALA A 163 -9.90 -11.18 -0.92
CA ALA A 163 -10.42 -9.83 -1.00
C ALA A 163 -11.30 -9.57 0.23
N PRO A 164 -11.14 -8.41 0.89
CA PRO A 164 -11.91 -8.07 2.09
C PRO A 164 -13.39 -7.96 1.76
N ARG A 165 -14.23 -7.99 2.80
CA ARG A 165 -15.65 -7.65 2.69
C ARG A 165 -15.82 -6.19 2.32
N SER A 166 -16.85 -5.87 1.54
CA SER A 166 -17.20 -4.48 1.19
C SER A 166 -17.54 -3.65 2.44
N LYS A 167 -18.15 -4.29 3.45
CA LYS A 167 -18.46 -3.68 4.75
C LYS A 167 -17.24 -3.44 5.65
N MET A 168 -16.09 -4.05 5.34
CA MET A 168 -14.90 -3.95 6.18
C MET A 168 -14.23 -2.59 5.97
N GLN A 169 -14.38 -1.72 6.98
CA GLN A 169 -13.73 -0.41 6.99
C GLN A 169 -12.21 -0.54 7.19
N ALA A 170 -11.48 0.40 6.61
CA ALA A 170 -10.04 0.51 6.83
C ALA A 170 -9.77 0.98 8.26
N LEU A 171 -8.95 0.24 8.98
CA LEU A 171 -8.50 0.59 10.32
C LEU A 171 -7.29 1.53 10.24
N PRO A 172 -7.24 2.57 11.09
CA PRO A 172 -6.06 3.44 11.18
C PRO A 172 -4.89 2.62 11.71
N MET A 173 -3.68 2.91 11.23
CA MET A 173 -2.47 2.14 11.55
C MET A 173 -2.21 2.04 13.06
N ARG A 174 -2.55 3.09 13.82
CA ARG A 174 -2.45 3.10 15.29
C ARG A 174 -3.37 2.12 16.01
N SER A 175 -4.52 1.78 15.43
CA SER A 175 -5.51 0.89 16.03
C SER A 175 -5.12 -0.59 15.93
N VAL A 176 -4.16 -0.93 15.07
CA VAL A 176 -3.63 -2.29 14.94
C VAL A 176 -2.84 -2.64 16.19
N ARG A 177 -3.44 -3.47 17.04
CA ARG A 177 -2.90 -3.92 18.34
C ARG A 177 -2.63 -5.42 18.33
N ALA A 178 -2.17 -5.95 19.47
CA ALA A 178 -1.92 -7.37 19.67
C ALA A 178 -3.13 -8.27 19.35
N ASN A 179 -4.36 -7.77 19.58
CA ASN A 179 -5.59 -8.52 19.25
C ASN A 179 -5.74 -8.81 17.76
N ASN A 180 -5.06 -8.06 16.88
CA ASN A 180 -5.17 -8.20 15.44
C ASN A 180 -4.09 -9.15 14.87
N LEU A 181 -3.25 -9.76 15.72
CA LEU A 181 -2.24 -10.73 15.28
C LEU A 181 -2.91 -11.98 14.73
N GLY A 182 -2.56 -12.37 13.50
CA GLY A 182 -3.14 -13.50 12.78
C GLY A 182 -4.44 -13.18 12.03
N HIS A 183 -5.02 -11.99 12.26
CA HIS A 183 -6.24 -11.57 11.61
C HIS A 183 -6.02 -10.95 10.23
N LEU A 184 -7.03 -11.05 9.37
CA LEU A 184 -7.12 -10.22 8.16
C LEU A 184 -7.48 -8.80 8.58
N VAL A 185 -6.61 -7.85 8.25
CA VAL A 185 -6.77 -6.42 8.59
C VAL A 185 -6.70 -5.61 7.31
N ARG A 186 -7.59 -4.63 7.20
CA ARG A 186 -7.56 -3.62 6.15
C ARG A 186 -6.95 -2.35 6.72
N VAL A 187 -5.83 -1.90 6.17
CA VAL A 187 -5.09 -0.73 6.63
C VAL A 187 -4.92 0.24 5.47
N ARG A 188 -5.17 1.52 5.71
CA ARG A 188 -4.92 2.60 4.75
C ARG A 188 -3.64 3.35 5.13
N GLY A 189 -2.87 3.78 4.13
CA GLY A 189 -1.71 4.63 4.35
C GLY A 189 -1.00 5.02 3.06
N ILE A 190 0.04 5.83 3.20
CA ILE A 190 0.88 6.28 2.10
C ILE A 190 2.13 5.39 2.04
N VAL A 191 2.46 4.90 0.85
CA VAL A 191 3.68 4.12 0.64
C VAL A 191 4.89 5.05 0.66
N THR A 192 5.83 4.87 1.58
CA THR A 192 7.03 5.71 1.68
C THR A 192 8.21 5.12 0.94
N HIS A 193 8.39 3.81 1.09
CA HIS A 193 9.54 3.08 0.60
C HIS A 193 9.06 1.78 -0.05
N VAL A 194 9.63 1.46 -1.21
CA VAL A 194 9.39 0.20 -1.92
C VAL A 194 10.76 -0.33 -2.37
N THR A 195 11.08 -1.59 -2.05
CA THR A 195 12.30 -2.24 -2.55
C THR A 195 12.10 -2.76 -3.97
N ASP A 196 13.19 -3.14 -4.63
CA ASP A 196 13.11 -3.95 -5.85
C ASP A 196 12.58 -5.36 -5.56
N VAL A 197 12.09 -6.01 -6.62
CA VAL A 197 11.57 -7.40 -6.55
C VAL A 197 12.74 -8.38 -6.47
N LYS A 198 12.71 -9.24 -5.45
CA LYS A 198 13.70 -10.29 -5.19
C LYS A 198 13.05 -11.66 -5.33
N PRO A 199 13.78 -12.68 -5.80
CA PRO A 199 13.32 -14.05 -5.74
C PRO A 199 13.47 -14.61 -4.31
N LEU A 200 12.35 -14.91 -3.65
CA LEU A 200 12.31 -15.63 -2.38
C LEU A 200 12.14 -17.12 -2.64
N VAL A 201 13.02 -17.95 -2.07
CA VAL A 201 12.90 -19.41 -2.20
C VAL A 201 11.80 -19.94 -1.29
N SER A 202 10.85 -20.69 -1.84
CA SER A 202 9.79 -21.36 -1.06
C SER A 202 10.10 -22.84 -0.83
N VAL A 203 10.60 -23.52 -1.85
CA VAL A 203 11.04 -24.91 -1.78
C VAL A 203 12.42 -25.04 -2.39
N VAL A 204 13.33 -25.63 -1.64
CA VAL A 204 14.66 -25.96 -2.13
C VAL A 204 14.67 -27.42 -2.55
N ALA A 205 15.14 -27.69 -3.77
CA ALA A 205 15.45 -29.03 -4.23
C ALA A 205 16.95 -29.30 -4.08
N TYR A 206 17.25 -30.43 -3.48
CA TYR A 206 18.60 -30.95 -3.26
C TYR A 206 18.78 -32.21 -4.08
N THR A 207 19.76 -32.24 -4.96
CA THR A 207 20.03 -33.42 -5.79
C THR A 207 21.33 -34.08 -5.34
N ASP A 208 21.30 -35.41 -5.27
CA ASP A 208 22.49 -36.22 -5.06
C ASP A 208 23.18 -36.51 -6.40
N PRO A 209 24.46 -36.16 -6.59
CA PRO A 209 25.15 -36.35 -7.88
C PRO A 209 25.29 -37.81 -8.32
N GLU A 210 25.33 -38.75 -7.38
CA GLU A 210 25.54 -40.17 -7.68
C GLU A 210 24.23 -40.94 -7.85
N THR A 211 23.23 -40.67 -7.00
CA THR A 211 21.95 -41.39 -7.02
C THR A 211 20.87 -40.69 -7.83
N GLY A 212 21.06 -39.41 -8.16
CA GLY A 212 20.05 -38.59 -8.83
C GLY A 212 18.78 -38.37 -8.00
N PHE A 213 18.82 -38.71 -6.70
CA PHE A 213 17.67 -38.58 -5.81
C PHE A 213 17.47 -37.13 -5.40
N GLU A 214 16.26 -36.61 -5.60
CA GLU A 214 15.89 -35.24 -5.21
C GLU A 214 15.23 -35.24 -3.83
N VAL A 215 15.71 -34.38 -2.93
CA VAL A 215 15.11 -34.11 -1.62
C VAL A 215 14.58 -32.68 -1.61
N TYR A 216 13.33 -32.51 -1.17
CA TYR A 216 12.70 -31.19 -1.07
C TYR A 216 12.66 -30.71 0.38
N GLN A 217 13.08 -29.46 0.59
CA GLN A 217 12.98 -28.75 1.87
C GLN A 217 12.10 -27.52 1.70
N GLU A 218 11.03 -27.41 2.50
CA GLU A 218 10.23 -26.19 2.57
C GLU A 218 10.92 -25.15 3.44
N VAL A 219 11.04 -23.92 2.91
CA VAL A 219 11.66 -22.79 3.60
C VAL A 219 10.56 -21.86 4.09
N THR A 220 10.32 -21.85 5.40
CA THR A 220 9.31 -21.00 6.03
C THR A 220 9.89 -19.70 6.60
N GLY A 221 11.20 -19.64 6.87
CA GLY A 221 11.87 -18.48 7.47
C GLY A 221 12.84 -17.76 6.52
N ARG A 222 13.21 -16.51 6.84
CA ARG A 222 14.22 -15.74 6.09
C ARG A 222 15.61 -16.37 6.10
N THR A 223 15.91 -17.12 7.15
CA THR A 223 17.14 -17.90 7.29
C THR A 223 16.77 -19.37 7.44
N PHE A 224 17.42 -20.21 6.66
CA PHE A 224 17.32 -21.66 6.80
C PHE A 224 18.71 -22.26 6.75
N LYS A 225 18.86 -23.43 7.38
CA LYS A 225 20.06 -24.24 7.24
C LYS A 225 19.81 -25.26 6.13
N PRO A 226 20.74 -25.40 5.18
CA PRO A 226 20.71 -26.51 4.26
C PRO A 226 20.61 -27.85 5.01
N LEU A 227 19.93 -28.82 4.40
CA LEU A 227 19.87 -30.17 4.95
C LEU A 227 21.27 -30.75 5.10
N ASP A 228 21.66 -31.05 6.35
CA ASP A 228 22.82 -31.88 6.64
C ASP A 228 22.48 -33.35 6.34
N ASN A 229 23.53 -34.12 6.03
CA ASN A 229 23.48 -35.49 5.49
C ASN A 229 22.83 -36.57 6.37
N ASP A 230 22.10 -36.22 7.42
CA ASP A 230 21.74 -37.10 8.53
C ASP A 230 20.28 -37.57 8.51
N SER A 231 19.66 -37.65 7.33
CA SER A 231 18.47 -38.49 7.18
C SER A 231 18.91 -39.95 7.32
N LYS A 232 18.51 -40.60 8.42
CA LYS A 232 18.87 -41.98 8.84
C LYS A 232 18.68 -43.11 7.81
N GLU A 233 18.18 -42.83 6.61
CA GLU A 233 18.11 -43.78 5.48
C GLU A 233 19.32 -43.71 4.53
N ARG A 234 20.17 -42.68 4.61
CA ARG A 234 21.42 -42.58 3.84
C ARG A 234 22.58 -43.40 4.40
N ALA A 235 22.41 -44.01 5.58
CA ALA A 235 23.46 -44.79 6.25
C ALA A 235 23.81 -46.13 5.56
N LYS A 236 23.15 -46.51 4.45
CA LYS A 236 23.48 -47.72 3.68
C LYS A 236 24.38 -47.49 2.47
N VAL A 237 24.58 -46.24 2.02
CA VAL A 237 25.46 -45.95 0.87
C VAL A 237 26.75 -45.32 1.37
N SER A 238 27.85 -46.03 1.13
CA SER A 238 29.20 -45.65 1.49
C SER A 238 29.70 -44.49 0.62
N ARG A 239 29.31 -43.25 0.95
CA ARG A 239 30.10 -42.01 0.81
C ARG A 239 29.28 -40.80 1.25
N LYS A 240 29.84 -40.03 2.19
CA LYS A 240 29.29 -38.77 2.69
C LYS A 240 29.45 -37.66 1.64
N MET A 241 28.62 -37.62 0.60
CA MET A 241 28.61 -36.47 -0.32
C MET A 241 27.49 -35.51 0.05
N GLN A 242 27.79 -34.21 0.07
CA GLN A 242 26.84 -33.18 0.48
C GLN A 242 25.84 -32.93 -0.65
N PRO A 243 24.52 -32.94 -0.39
CA PRO A 243 23.53 -32.66 -1.41
C PRO A 243 23.76 -31.27 -1.99
N VAL A 244 23.75 -31.16 -3.31
CA VAL A 244 23.93 -29.88 -4.00
C VAL A 244 22.54 -29.26 -4.21
N MET A 245 22.41 -27.98 -3.87
CA MET A 245 21.18 -27.24 -4.15
C MET A 245 21.06 -26.99 -5.65
N GLU A 246 19.95 -27.41 -6.24
CA GLU A 246 19.64 -27.11 -7.63
C GLU A 246 18.64 -25.97 -7.75
N THR A 247 19.05 -24.88 -8.41
CA THR A 247 18.19 -23.71 -8.63
C THR A 247 17.02 -24.01 -9.57
N ARG A 248 17.20 -24.85 -10.59
CA ARG A 248 16.12 -25.24 -11.53
C ARG A 248 15.09 -26.17 -10.88
N GLY A 249 15.52 -27.00 -9.94
CA GLY A 249 14.64 -27.86 -9.15
C GLY A 249 13.87 -27.08 -8.08
N SER A 250 14.42 -25.98 -7.60
CA SER A 250 13.84 -25.14 -6.54
C SER A 250 12.73 -24.22 -7.06
N LYS A 251 11.81 -23.86 -6.16
CA LYS A 251 10.72 -22.92 -6.45
C LYS A 251 11.03 -21.55 -5.83
N PHE A 252 10.97 -20.52 -6.67
CA PHE A 252 11.12 -19.12 -6.27
C PHE A 252 9.81 -18.37 -6.46
N VAL A 253 9.48 -17.52 -5.48
CA VAL A 253 8.33 -16.63 -5.48
C VAL A 253 8.84 -15.19 -5.50
N LYS A 254 8.15 -14.30 -6.20
CA LYS A 254 8.49 -12.87 -6.19
C LYS A 254 8.25 -12.32 -4.78
N PHE A 255 9.22 -11.62 -4.23
CA PHE A 255 9.15 -10.96 -2.93
C PHE A 255 9.53 -9.50 -3.08
N GLN A 256 8.77 -8.62 -2.42
CA GLN A 256 9.05 -7.21 -2.36
C GLN A 256 8.65 -6.68 -0.99
N GLU A 257 9.47 -5.81 -0.41
CA GLU A 257 9.19 -5.17 0.87
C GLU A 257 8.79 -3.72 0.63
N ALA A 258 7.71 -3.29 1.27
CA ALA A 258 7.26 -1.91 1.26
C ALA A 258 7.07 -1.39 2.68
N ARG A 259 7.19 -0.08 2.88
CA ARG A 259 6.82 0.57 4.13
C ARG A 259 5.63 1.48 3.89
N LEU A 260 4.62 1.29 4.72
CA LEU A 260 3.43 2.11 4.77
C LEU A 260 3.57 3.10 5.91
N GLN A 261 3.17 4.35 5.70
CA GLN A 261 3.08 5.40 6.73
C GLN A 261 1.63 5.79 6.94
N GLU A 262 1.29 6.11 8.19
CA GLU A 262 -0.02 6.59 8.59
C GLU A 262 -0.39 7.89 7.87
N LEU A 263 -1.67 8.08 7.56
CA LEU A 263 -2.16 9.30 6.94
C LEU A 263 -2.03 10.47 7.93
N ALA A 264 -1.61 11.65 7.47
CA ALA A 264 -1.36 12.80 8.35
C ALA A 264 -2.59 13.23 9.17
N GLU A 265 -3.80 13.01 8.65
CA GLU A 265 -5.07 13.32 9.30
C GLU A 265 -5.39 12.42 10.49
N GLU A 266 -4.89 11.17 10.49
CA GLU A 266 -5.14 10.18 11.55
C GLU A 266 -4.14 10.30 12.70
N VAL A 267 -3.08 11.12 12.53
CA VAL A 267 -2.02 11.28 13.53
C VAL A 267 -2.48 12.27 14.60
N PRO A 268 -2.55 11.85 15.88
CA PRO A 268 -2.87 12.77 16.98
C PRO A 268 -1.82 13.86 17.13
N GLU A 269 -2.24 15.06 17.55
CA GLU A 269 -1.35 16.19 17.77
C GLU A 269 -0.20 15.82 18.73
N GLY A 270 1.04 16.07 18.31
CA GLY A 270 2.24 15.80 19.10
C GLY A 270 2.79 14.37 19.01
N ALA A 271 2.12 13.44 18.32
CA ALA A 271 2.66 12.10 18.04
C ALA A 271 3.41 12.07 16.71
N THR A 272 4.47 11.26 16.63
CA THR A 272 5.14 10.98 15.35
C THR A 272 4.32 9.94 14.55
N PRO A 273 4.22 10.10 13.21
CA PRO A 273 3.55 9.12 12.36
C PRO A 273 4.21 7.74 12.48
N ARG A 274 3.39 6.68 12.58
CA ARG A 274 3.90 5.31 12.62
C ARG A 274 4.12 4.76 11.22
N THR A 275 5.11 3.88 11.10
CA THR A 275 5.37 3.11 9.88
C THR A 275 5.16 1.62 10.13
N LEU A 276 4.67 0.92 9.10
CA LEU A 276 4.41 -0.52 9.11
C LEU A 276 5.11 -1.15 7.91
N SER A 277 5.84 -2.25 8.15
CA SER A 277 6.42 -3.05 7.08
C SER A 277 5.36 -3.94 6.44
N VAL A 278 5.28 -3.92 5.12
CA VAL A 278 4.38 -4.73 4.31
C VAL A 278 5.21 -5.64 3.41
N HIS A 279 4.91 -6.93 3.44
CA HIS A 279 5.52 -7.93 2.56
C HIS A 279 4.56 -8.25 1.42
N LEU A 280 5.04 -8.09 0.20
CA LEU A 280 4.35 -8.41 -1.03
C LEU A 280 4.92 -9.73 -1.55
N LEU A 281 4.07 -10.74 -1.69
CA LEU A 281 4.44 -12.04 -2.21
C LEU A 281 3.69 -12.30 -3.51
N GLY A 282 4.34 -12.98 -4.46
CA GLY A 282 3.70 -13.44 -5.70
C GLY A 282 3.38 -12.31 -6.68
N GLU A 283 2.20 -12.37 -7.28
CA GLU A 283 1.78 -11.44 -8.35
C GLU A 283 1.32 -10.06 -7.84
N VAL A 284 1.19 -9.87 -6.52
CA VAL A 284 0.88 -8.57 -5.89
C VAL A 284 2.11 -7.63 -5.92
N THR A 285 3.30 -8.15 -6.25
CA THR A 285 4.52 -7.36 -6.41
C THR A 285 4.42 -6.36 -7.58
N ARG A 286 5.13 -5.23 -7.49
CA ARG A 286 5.14 -4.11 -8.47
C ARG A 286 3.80 -3.39 -8.68
N THR A 287 2.81 -3.64 -7.84
CA THR A 287 1.54 -2.92 -7.91
C THR A 287 1.70 -1.48 -7.40
N MET A 288 2.39 -1.28 -6.27
CA MET A 288 2.53 0.03 -5.62
C MET A 288 3.77 0.84 -6.05
N LYS A 289 3.66 2.17 -5.97
CA LYS A 289 4.80 3.10 -6.09
C LYS A 289 4.94 3.96 -4.82
N PRO A 290 6.15 4.46 -4.50
CA PRO A 290 6.32 5.45 -3.45
C PRO A 290 5.43 6.68 -3.70
N GLY A 291 4.79 7.19 -2.64
CA GLY A 291 3.85 8.31 -2.68
C GLY A 291 2.41 7.95 -3.03
N ASP A 292 2.10 6.67 -3.28
CA ASP A 292 0.72 6.23 -3.50
C ASP A 292 -0.05 6.08 -2.19
N ASP A 293 -1.28 6.61 -2.17
CA ASP A 293 -2.28 6.31 -1.14
C ASP A 293 -2.94 4.98 -1.50
N VAL A 294 -2.73 3.99 -0.64
CA VAL A 294 -3.14 2.62 -0.87
C VAL A 294 -3.90 2.09 0.35
N THR A 295 -4.94 1.34 0.06
CA THR A 295 -5.62 0.52 1.07
C THR A 295 -5.19 -0.92 0.87
N ILE A 296 -4.43 -1.43 1.83
CA ILE A 296 -3.87 -2.78 1.79
C ILE A 296 -4.69 -3.66 2.74
N THR A 297 -5.16 -4.77 2.20
CA THR A 297 -5.76 -5.85 3.00
C THR A 297 -4.74 -6.97 3.11
N GLY A 298 -4.46 -7.40 4.33
CA GLY A 298 -3.45 -8.41 4.57
C GLY A 298 -3.52 -9.01 5.95
N ILE A 299 -2.70 -10.02 6.18
CA ILE A 299 -2.63 -10.72 7.46
C ILE A 299 -1.53 -10.06 8.31
N PHE A 300 -1.87 -9.65 9.52
CA PHE A 300 -0.90 -9.04 10.43
C PHE A 300 -0.15 -10.14 11.21
N LEU A 301 1.14 -10.32 10.92
CA LEU A 301 1.95 -11.42 11.47
C LEU A 301 3.21 -10.91 12.18
N PRO A 302 3.63 -11.59 13.26
CA PRO A 302 4.94 -11.36 13.86
C PRO A 302 6.04 -12.05 13.05
N GLU A 303 7.16 -11.36 12.87
CA GLU A 303 8.41 -11.93 12.38
C GLU A 303 9.35 -12.21 13.55
N GLN A 304 9.87 -13.43 13.58
CA GLN A 304 10.85 -13.84 14.58
C GLN A 304 12.25 -13.40 14.17
N TYR A 305 12.95 -12.70 15.06
CA TYR A 305 14.38 -12.46 14.89
C TYR A 305 15.16 -13.75 15.10
N THR A 306 16.10 -14.05 14.20
CA THR A 306 16.99 -15.22 14.30
C THR A 306 18.43 -14.80 14.64
N GLY A 307 19.20 -15.72 15.25
CA GLY A 307 20.63 -15.54 15.55
C GLY A 307 20.93 -14.60 16.73
N PHE A 308 22.07 -13.90 16.69
CA PHE A 308 22.52 -12.99 17.77
C PHE A 308 21.52 -11.86 18.07
N LYS A 309 20.71 -11.46 17.09
CA LYS A 309 19.61 -10.50 17.28
C LYS A 309 18.50 -11.05 18.16
N ALA A 310 18.22 -12.36 18.13
CA ALA A 310 17.24 -13.00 19.01
C ALA A 310 17.66 -12.91 20.48
N MET A 311 18.97 -13.06 20.76
CA MET A 311 19.51 -12.98 22.12
C MET A 311 19.40 -11.57 22.72
N ARG A 312 19.50 -10.51 21.91
CA ARG A 312 19.30 -9.11 22.35
C ARG A 312 17.83 -8.69 22.37
N ALA A 313 17.03 -9.18 21.43
CA ALA A 313 15.62 -8.81 21.31
C ALA A 313 14.73 -9.53 22.34
N GLY A 314 15.19 -10.66 22.90
CA GLY A 314 14.40 -11.43 23.85
C GLY A 314 13.10 -11.92 23.21
N LEU A 315 11.96 -11.53 23.78
CA LEU A 315 10.61 -11.85 23.28
C LEU A 315 10.05 -10.79 22.32
N LEU A 316 10.78 -9.72 22.03
CA LEU A 316 10.34 -8.67 21.11
C LEU A 316 10.36 -9.20 19.68
N MET A 317 9.19 -9.26 19.06
CA MET A 317 9.02 -9.63 17.66
C MET A 317 8.70 -8.36 16.85
N SER A 318 9.37 -8.15 15.72
CA SER A 318 8.89 -7.18 14.75
C SER A 318 7.59 -7.68 14.12
N THR A 319 6.71 -6.77 13.73
CA THR A 319 5.47 -7.14 13.05
C THR A 319 5.53 -6.67 11.60
N TYR A 320 4.87 -7.43 10.72
CA TYR A 320 4.70 -7.07 9.32
C TYR A 320 3.29 -7.44 8.87
N LEU A 321 2.84 -6.80 7.80
CA LEU A 321 1.59 -7.12 7.12
C LEU A 321 1.90 -7.92 5.86
N GLU A 322 1.37 -9.14 5.74
CA GLU A 322 1.42 -9.93 4.51
C GLU A 322 0.26 -9.50 3.60
N ALA A 323 0.55 -8.80 2.50
CA ALA A 323 -0.47 -8.20 1.65
C ALA A 323 -1.13 -9.24 0.74
N HIS A 324 -2.47 -9.24 0.73
CA HIS A 324 -3.28 -10.08 -0.16
C HIS A 324 -3.90 -9.26 -1.29
N ASN A 325 -4.56 -8.15 -0.93
CA ASN A 325 -5.22 -7.28 -1.88
C ASN A 325 -4.80 -5.82 -1.67
N ILE A 326 -4.50 -5.13 -2.75
CA ILE A 326 -4.04 -3.74 -2.74
C ILE A 326 -4.94 -2.94 -3.65
N VAL A 327 -5.73 -2.06 -3.04
CA VAL A 327 -6.59 -1.13 -3.74
C VAL A 327 -5.91 0.23 -3.71
N GLN A 328 -5.58 0.74 -4.89
CA GLN A 328 -5.02 2.08 -5.03
C GLN A 328 -6.15 3.09 -5.08
N SER A 329 -6.21 3.98 -4.09
CA SER A 329 -7.20 5.05 -4.04
C SER A 329 -6.94 6.14 -5.09
N LYS A 330 -5.85 6.03 -5.87
CA LYS A 330 -5.47 6.98 -6.92
C LYS A 330 -6.22 6.83 -8.25
N ARG A 331 -7.13 5.84 -8.39
CA ARG A 331 -8.09 5.85 -9.51
C ARG A 331 -8.98 7.07 -9.32
N GLN A 332 -8.84 8.00 -10.27
CA GLN A 332 -9.56 9.26 -10.48
C GLN A 332 -10.54 9.63 -9.36
N PHE A 333 -10.35 10.81 -8.77
CA PHE A 333 -11.29 11.55 -7.91
C PHE A 333 -12.75 11.61 -8.45
N GLY A 334 -13.05 11.06 -9.64
CA GLY A 334 -14.38 10.92 -10.20
C GLY A 334 -15.15 9.65 -9.83
N SER A 335 -14.60 8.66 -9.09
CA SER A 335 -15.38 7.43 -8.80
C SER A 335 -15.16 6.76 -7.43
N ALA A 336 -14.63 7.45 -6.42
CA ALA A 336 -14.28 6.80 -5.13
C ALA A 336 -14.57 7.62 -3.86
N PHE A 337 -15.34 8.70 -3.94
CA PHE A 337 -16.19 9.06 -2.81
C PHE A 337 -17.53 8.40 -3.12
N GLU A 338 -17.75 7.19 -2.60
CA GLU A 338 -19.11 6.70 -2.41
C GLU A 338 -19.75 7.63 -1.38
N LEU A 339 -20.23 8.78 -1.85
CA LEU A 339 -20.97 9.72 -1.04
C LEU A 339 -22.17 8.96 -0.51
N SER A 340 -22.27 8.91 0.81
CA SER A 340 -23.46 8.35 1.45
C SER A 340 -24.69 9.13 0.97
N GLU A 341 -25.85 8.47 0.89
CA GLU A 341 -27.11 9.14 0.54
C GLU A 341 -27.38 10.37 1.45
N THR A 342 -26.89 10.32 2.70
CA THR A 342 -26.94 11.44 3.65
C THR A 342 -26.05 12.62 3.26
N GLU A 343 -24.85 12.38 2.74
CA GLU A 343 -23.94 13.44 2.29
C GLU A 343 -24.47 14.09 1.01
N VAL A 344 -25.04 13.28 0.10
CA VAL A 344 -25.68 13.80 -1.11
C VAL A 344 -26.84 14.74 -0.75
N ALA A 345 -27.74 14.31 0.14
CA ALA A 345 -28.84 15.16 0.61
C ALA A 345 -28.36 16.46 1.26
N ALA A 346 -27.27 16.42 2.02
CA ALA A 346 -26.68 17.63 2.62
C ALA A 346 -26.08 18.57 1.56
N ILE A 347 -25.45 18.03 0.52
CA ILE A 347 -24.91 18.81 -0.60
C ILE A 347 -26.04 19.45 -1.40
N GLU A 348 -27.13 18.73 -1.64
CA GLU A 348 -28.33 19.25 -2.32
C GLU A 348 -28.97 20.40 -1.52
N ALA A 349 -29.14 20.22 -0.21
CA ALA A 349 -29.63 21.28 0.67
C ALA A 349 -28.71 22.51 0.69
N LEU A 350 -27.39 22.32 0.58
CA LEU A 350 -26.45 23.43 0.44
C LEU A 350 -26.64 24.16 -0.91
N GLY A 351 -26.88 23.42 -1.98
CA GLY A 351 -27.14 23.93 -3.33
C GLY A 351 -28.39 24.81 -3.40
N GLU A 352 -29.45 24.46 -2.68
CA GLU A 352 -30.69 25.24 -2.62
C GLU A 352 -30.52 26.62 -1.94
N SER A 353 -29.50 26.78 -1.09
CA SER A 353 -29.26 28.03 -0.34
C SER A 353 -28.67 29.19 -1.16
N GLY A 354 -28.37 28.99 -2.45
CA GLY A 354 -28.08 30.05 -3.43
C GLY A 354 -26.69 30.72 -3.33
N ASP A 355 -26.22 31.11 -2.16
CA ASP A 355 -24.88 31.73 -1.96
C ASP A 355 -23.86 30.73 -1.39
N VAL A 356 -23.59 29.66 -2.14
CA VAL A 356 -22.60 28.64 -1.75
C VAL A 356 -21.18 29.20 -1.77
N TYR A 357 -20.84 30.03 -2.76
CA TYR A 357 -19.49 30.54 -2.94
C TYR A 357 -19.09 31.53 -1.84
N GLY A 358 -19.96 32.50 -1.52
CA GLY A 358 -19.70 33.46 -0.44
C GLY A 358 -19.66 32.79 0.92
N ARG A 359 -20.59 31.85 1.18
CA ARG A 359 -20.65 31.09 2.42
C ARG A 359 -19.40 30.24 2.63
N LEU A 360 -19.00 29.43 1.64
CA LEU A 360 -17.79 28.61 1.72
C LEU A 360 -16.53 29.46 1.91
N ALA A 361 -16.44 30.61 1.21
CA ALA A 361 -15.32 31.52 1.38
C ALA A 361 -15.25 32.10 2.80
N ARG A 362 -16.38 32.45 3.43
CA ARG A 362 -16.42 32.91 4.83
C ARG A 362 -16.12 31.78 5.82
N SER A 363 -16.51 30.55 5.50
CA SER A 363 -16.21 29.36 6.30
C SER A 363 -14.71 28.99 6.31
N ILE A 364 -13.93 29.44 5.32
CA ILE A 364 -12.47 29.28 5.34
C ILE A 364 -11.85 30.22 6.38
N ALA A 365 -11.15 29.64 7.35
CA ALA A 365 -10.46 30.34 8.43
C ALA A 365 -11.34 31.44 9.08
N PRO A 366 -12.45 31.08 9.76
CA PRO A 366 -13.36 32.06 10.36
C PRO A 366 -12.71 32.85 11.51
N GLU A 367 -11.59 32.33 12.04
CA GLU A 367 -10.74 33.00 13.02
C GLU A 367 -10.18 34.33 12.51
N ILE A 368 -9.97 34.45 11.20
CA ILE A 368 -9.39 35.63 10.56
C ILE A 368 -10.53 36.48 9.98
N PHE A 369 -10.64 37.71 10.48
CA PHE A 369 -11.61 38.68 9.99
C PHE A 369 -11.15 39.32 8.67
N GLY A 370 -12.07 39.45 7.71
CA GLY A 370 -11.82 40.09 6.42
C GLY A 370 -11.14 39.20 5.38
N MET A 371 -10.51 39.83 4.39
CA MET A 371 -9.82 39.19 3.25
C MET A 371 -10.69 38.18 2.49
N GLU A 372 -11.97 38.51 2.25
CA GLU A 372 -12.90 37.60 1.55
C GLU A 372 -12.37 37.20 0.17
N ASP A 373 -11.72 38.11 -0.56
CA ASP A 373 -11.19 37.84 -1.90
C ASP A 373 -9.99 36.89 -1.88
N VAL A 374 -9.15 36.97 -0.85
CA VAL A 374 -8.04 36.01 -0.64
C VAL A 374 -8.61 34.63 -0.31
N LYS A 375 -9.60 34.56 0.58
CA LYS A 375 -10.26 33.31 0.94
C LYS A 375 -10.98 32.66 -0.25
N LYS A 376 -11.60 33.46 -1.10
CA LYS A 376 -12.18 33.04 -2.38
C LYS A 376 -11.13 32.46 -3.34
N ALA A 377 -9.96 33.09 -3.45
CA ALA A 377 -8.86 32.56 -4.25
C ALA A 377 -8.33 31.24 -3.68
N LEU A 378 -8.18 31.14 -2.35
CA LEU A 378 -7.80 29.88 -1.68
C LEU A 378 -8.85 28.78 -1.88
N LEU A 379 -10.15 29.11 -1.88
CA LEU A 379 -11.21 28.15 -2.20
C LEU A 379 -11.05 27.57 -3.61
N LEU A 380 -10.83 28.44 -4.61
CA LEU A 380 -10.61 28.00 -5.99
C LEU A 380 -9.34 27.15 -6.13
N MET A 381 -8.28 27.50 -5.39
CA MET A 381 -7.06 26.70 -5.31
C MET A 381 -7.30 25.30 -4.72
N MET A 382 -8.11 25.21 -3.66
CA MET A 382 -8.45 23.94 -3.00
C MET A 382 -9.30 23.02 -3.87
N VAL A 383 -10.26 23.58 -4.62
CA VAL A 383 -11.07 22.82 -5.58
C VAL A 383 -10.21 22.39 -6.78
N GLY A 384 -9.29 23.25 -7.22
CA GLY A 384 -8.44 23.01 -8.37
C GLY A 384 -9.20 22.99 -9.70
N GLY A 385 -8.47 22.78 -10.79
CA GLY A 385 -9.01 22.66 -12.14
C GLY A 385 -8.82 21.27 -12.73
N GLN A 386 -9.69 20.91 -13.70
CA GLN A 386 -9.52 19.69 -14.47
C GLN A 386 -8.31 19.82 -15.41
N THR A 387 -7.35 18.90 -15.30
CA THR A 387 -6.29 18.77 -16.30
C THR A 387 -6.90 18.40 -17.65
N ARG A 388 -6.60 19.20 -18.69
CA ARG A 388 -7.05 18.94 -20.06
C ARG A 388 -5.92 18.30 -20.85
N VAL A 389 -6.23 17.19 -21.53
CA VAL A 389 -5.33 16.56 -22.49
C VAL A 389 -5.89 16.84 -23.87
N PHE A 390 -5.14 17.59 -24.67
CA PHE A 390 -5.50 17.86 -26.06
C PHE A 390 -5.24 16.61 -26.92
N PRO A 391 -5.93 16.46 -28.07
CA PRO A 391 -5.70 15.36 -29.00
C PRO A 391 -4.24 15.28 -29.50
N ASP A 392 -3.51 16.40 -29.48
CA ASP A 392 -2.09 16.50 -29.86
C ASP A 392 -1.12 15.97 -28.78
N GLY A 393 -1.63 15.44 -27.66
CA GLY A 393 -0.82 14.93 -26.55
C GLY A 393 -0.28 16.00 -25.60
N LEU A 394 -0.51 17.28 -25.89
CA LEU A 394 -0.23 18.38 -24.98
C LEU A 394 -1.16 18.30 -23.76
N LYS A 395 -0.57 18.29 -22.56
CA LYS A 395 -1.28 18.28 -21.29
C LYS A 395 -1.24 19.68 -20.66
N LEU A 396 -2.40 20.30 -20.49
CA LEU A 396 -2.52 21.56 -19.76
C LEU A 396 -2.74 21.25 -18.27
N ARG A 397 -1.91 21.84 -17.40
CA ARG A 397 -2.08 21.74 -15.94
C ARG A 397 -3.40 22.39 -15.52
N GLY A 398 -4.08 21.78 -14.55
CA GLY A 398 -5.27 22.34 -13.89
C GLY A 398 -5.00 22.87 -12.49
N ASP A 399 -3.78 22.70 -11.98
CA ASP A 399 -3.37 23.12 -10.64
C ASP A 399 -3.07 24.62 -10.62
N VAL A 400 -3.62 25.34 -9.63
CA VAL A 400 -3.51 26.80 -9.51
C VAL A 400 -2.51 27.16 -8.43
N HIS A 401 -1.40 27.78 -8.77
CA HIS A 401 -0.38 28.17 -7.79
C HIS A 401 -0.64 29.58 -7.24
N VAL A 402 -0.68 29.71 -5.91
CA VAL A 402 -0.98 30.96 -5.22
C VAL A 402 0.19 31.37 -4.33
N CYS A 403 0.59 32.63 -4.39
CA CYS A 403 1.58 33.20 -3.49
C CYS A 403 1.01 34.40 -2.72
N LEU A 404 1.06 34.32 -1.39
CA LEU A 404 0.66 35.36 -0.45
C LEU A 404 1.91 36.15 -0.01
N MET A 405 1.93 37.43 -0.34
CA MET A 405 2.99 38.36 0.04
C MET A 405 2.42 39.41 0.97
N GLY A 406 3.18 39.91 1.93
CA GLY A 406 2.68 40.98 2.79
C GLY A 406 3.50 41.20 4.04
N ASP A 407 3.12 42.19 4.80
CA ASP A 407 3.81 42.53 6.04
C ASP A 407 3.62 41.42 7.11
N PRO A 408 4.54 41.29 8.09
CA PRO A 408 4.32 40.43 9.24
C PRO A 408 3.09 40.93 10.02
N GLY A 409 2.24 40.00 10.47
CA GLY A 409 1.02 40.34 11.23
C GLY A 409 -0.29 40.14 10.47
N VAL A 410 -0.27 40.00 9.14
CA VAL A 410 -1.48 39.77 8.31
C VAL A 410 -1.99 38.31 8.32
N ALA A 411 -1.67 37.53 9.36
CA ALA A 411 -2.12 36.14 9.58
C ALA A 411 -1.87 35.12 8.43
N LYS A 412 -0.95 35.40 7.48
CA LYS A 412 -0.62 34.52 6.34
C LYS A 412 -0.31 33.08 6.75
N SER A 413 0.59 32.88 7.72
CA SER A 413 0.94 31.53 8.20
C SER A 413 -0.26 30.78 8.79
N GLN A 414 -1.23 31.49 9.39
CA GLN A 414 -2.44 30.87 9.92
C GLN A 414 -3.37 30.42 8.78
N LEU A 415 -3.47 31.17 7.68
CA LEU A 415 -4.16 30.73 6.47
C LEU A 415 -3.52 29.46 5.88
N LEU A 416 -2.19 29.42 5.78
CA LEU A 416 -1.47 28.24 5.27
C LEU A 416 -1.70 27.00 6.14
N LYS A 417 -1.65 27.16 7.47
CA LYS A 417 -1.93 26.09 8.43
C LYS A 417 -3.39 25.61 8.35
N TYR A 418 -4.34 26.54 8.19
CA TYR A 418 -5.75 26.19 8.03
C TYR A 418 -5.97 25.37 6.75
N VAL A 419 -5.43 25.82 5.61
CA VAL A 419 -5.52 25.07 4.33
C VAL A 419 -4.85 23.70 4.47
N SER A 420 -3.70 23.62 5.14
CA SER A 420 -3.02 22.34 5.37
C SER A 420 -3.81 21.36 6.24
N ARG A 421 -4.74 21.85 7.08
CA ARG A 421 -5.62 21.02 7.90
C ARG A 421 -6.88 20.58 7.15
N VAL A 422 -7.41 21.44 6.29
CA VAL A 422 -8.65 21.20 5.55
C VAL A 422 -8.42 20.32 4.32
N MET A 423 -7.31 20.54 3.62
CA MET A 423 -7.04 19.82 2.37
C MET A 423 -6.50 18.41 2.62
N PRO A 424 -7.08 17.38 1.98
CA PRO A 424 -6.54 16.04 2.06
C PRO A 424 -5.16 15.98 1.39
N ARG A 425 -4.23 15.29 2.03
CA ARG A 425 -2.83 15.15 1.55
C ARG A 425 -2.08 16.48 1.41
N ALA A 426 -2.41 17.47 2.24
CA ALA A 426 -1.64 18.69 2.32
C ALA A 426 -0.42 18.55 3.25
N VAL A 427 0.69 19.17 2.84
CA VAL A 427 1.94 19.16 3.61
C VAL A 427 2.36 20.59 3.89
N TYR A 428 2.51 20.92 5.17
CA TYR A 428 3.06 22.19 5.63
C TYR A 428 4.57 22.09 5.82
N THR A 429 5.29 23.01 5.22
CA THR A 429 6.74 23.13 5.35
C THR A 429 7.17 24.60 5.45
N THR A 430 8.33 24.83 6.04
CA THR A 430 8.99 26.14 6.08
C THR A 430 10.20 26.11 5.16
N GLY A 431 10.43 27.22 4.45
CA GLY A 431 11.54 27.37 3.53
C GLY A 431 12.92 27.18 4.16
N LYS A 432 13.06 27.32 5.49
CA LYS A 432 14.30 27.00 6.21
C LYS A 432 14.32 25.60 6.82
N GLY A 433 13.17 25.08 7.23
CA GLY A 433 13.08 23.81 7.95
C GLY A 433 13.09 22.57 7.05
N SER A 434 12.90 22.75 5.75
CA SER A 434 12.97 21.68 4.76
C SER A 434 14.05 22.02 3.73
N SER A 435 15.23 21.44 3.92
CA SER A 435 16.29 21.48 2.89
C SER A 435 15.81 20.84 1.58
N GLY A 436 16.50 21.08 0.47
CA GLY A 436 16.13 20.52 -0.83
C GLY A 436 15.96 19.01 -0.85
N VAL A 437 16.67 18.29 0.01
CA VAL A 437 16.51 16.84 0.21
C VAL A 437 15.17 16.50 0.88
N GLY A 438 14.75 17.30 1.86
CA GLY A 438 13.45 17.18 2.53
C GLY A 438 12.27 17.66 1.66
N LEU A 439 12.52 18.59 0.73
CA LEU A 439 11.51 19.10 -0.19
C LEU A 439 11.26 18.15 -1.39
N THR A 440 12.35 17.61 -1.97
CA THR A 440 12.30 16.76 -3.18
C THR A 440 12.18 15.28 -2.87
N ALA A 441 13.29 14.55 -2.88
CA ALA A 441 13.41 13.21 -2.35
C ALA A 441 14.87 12.92 -1.97
N ALA A 442 15.05 12.03 -1.01
CA ALA A 442 16.33 11.59 -0.52
C ALA A 442 16.63 10.18 -1.02
N VAL A 443 17.90 9.88 -1.27
CA VAL A 443 18.35 8.49 -1.44
C VAL A 443 18.98 8.05 -0.11
N LEU A 444 18.30 7.15 0.60
CA LEU A 444 18.77 6.56 1.84
C LEU A 444 19.33 5.17 1.59
N ARG A 445 20.40 4.81 2.29
CA ARG A 445 20.91 3.43 2.29
C ARG A 445 20.27 2.64 3.42
N ASN A 446 19.51 1.61 3.09
CA ASN A 446 18.95 0.71 4.10
C ASN A 446 20.10 -0.03 4.82
N GLN A 447 20.17 0.06 6.14
CA GLN A 447 21.26 -0.52 6.93
C GLN A 447 21.29 -2.06 6.88
N VAL A 448 20.15 -2.70 6.64
CA VAL A 448 20.03 -4.17 6.62
C VAL A 448 20.35 -4.75 5.26
N THR A 449 19.71 -4.23 4.20
CA THR A 449 19.89 -4.72 2.83
C THR A 449 21.09 -4.08 2.12
N LYS A 450 21.64 -2.99 2.68
CA LYS A 450 22.67 -2.12 2.07
C LYS A 450 22.26 -1.49 0.73
N GLU A 451 20.99 -1.61 0.35
CA GLU A 451 20.44 -1.06 -0.89
C GLU A 451 20.15 0.43 -0.72
N LEU A 452 20.26 1.15 -1.83
CA LEU A 452 19.86 2.54 -1.94
C LEU A 452 18.35 2.55 -2.22
N VAL A 453 17.60 3.23 -1.36
CA VAL A 453 16.16 3.39 -1.49
C VAL A 453 15.84 4.86 -1.55
N LEU A 454 14.84 5.20 -2.35
CA LEU A 454 14.39 6.56 -2.55
C LEU A 454 13.23 6.84 -1.59
N GLU A 455 13.37 7.89 -0.78
CA GLU A 455 12.36 8.39 0.14
C GLU A 455 11.83 9.73 -0.38
N GLY A 456 10.50 9.81 -0.57
CA GLY A 456 9.81 11.02 -1.01
C GLY A 456 9.90 12.15 0.02
N GLY A 457 10.25 13.35 -0.43
CA GLY A 457 10.15 14.58 0.35
C GLY A 457 8.73 15.17 0.34
N ALA A 458 8.58 16.36 0.91
CA ALA A 458 7.29 17.03 1.10
C ALA A 458 6.48 17.18 -0.20
N LEU A 459 7.12 17.53 -1.32
CA LEU A 459 6.44 17.69 -2.62
C LEU A 459 5.96 16.36 -3.21
N VAL A 460 6.69 15.27 -2.98
CA VAL A 460 6.32 13.94 -3.47
C VAL A 460 5.14 13.39 -2.68
N LEU A 461 5.15 13.59 -1.37
CA LEU A 461 4.06 13.18 -0.48
C LEU A 461 2.76 13.93 -0.80
N ALA A 462 2.86 15.21 -1.16
CA ALA A 462 1.75 16.07 -1.52
C ALA A 462 1.19 15.87 -2.94
N ASP A 463 1.60 14.85 -3.72
CA ASP A 463 1.09 14.60 -5.10
C ASP A 463 -0.46 14.56 -5.14
N LYS A 464 -1.09 15.36 -6.01
CA LYS A 464 -2.54 15.62 -6.07
C LYS A 464 -3.15 16.32 -4.84
N GLY A 465 -2.33 17.00 -4.05
CA GLY A 465 -2.74 17.81 -2.90
C GLY A 465 -2.09 19.20 -2.95
N VAL A 466 -2.01 19.84 -1.78
CA VAL A 466 -1.44 21.18 -1.64
C VAL A 466 -0.15 21.13 -0.80
N CYS A 467 0.92 21.72 -1.31
CA CYS A 467 2.13 21.95 -0.53
C CYS A 467 2.13 23.41 -0.05
N CYS A 468 1.99 23.61 1.25
CA CYS A 468 2.04 24.92 1.89
C CYS A 468 3.48 25.22 2.31
N ILE A 469 4.08 26.26 1.73
CA ILE A 469 5.46 26.69 2.00
C ILE A 469 5.43 28.06 2.66
N ASP A 470 5.79 28.14 3.94
CA ASP A 470 5.99 29.40 4.64
C ASP A 470 7.44 29.89 4.53
N GLU A 471 7.66 31.20 4.68
CA GLU A 471 8.98 31.86 4.53
C GLU A 471 9.67 31.53 3.20
N PHE A 472 8.90 31.58 2.12
CA PHE A 472 9.38 31.26 0.77
C PHE A 472 10.58 32.14 0.34
N ASP A 473 10.68 33.37 0.86
CA ASP A 473 11.81 34.28 0.61
C ASP A 473 13.14 33.80 1.23
N LYS A 474 13.09 32.91 2.23
CA LYS A 474 14.26 32.42 2.98
C LYS A 474 14.83 31.10 2.46
N MET A 475 14.25 30.53 1.39
CA MET A 475 14.75 29.31 0.79
C MET A 475 16.09 29.49 0.10
N GLU A 476 16.93 28.47 0.18
CA GLU A 476 18.22 28.38 -0.50
C GLU A 476 18.04 28.27 -2.03
N GLU A 477 19.08 28.65 -2.77
CA GLU A 477 19.04 28.63 -4.24
C GLU A 477 18.83 27.22 -4.82
N GLY A 478 19.37 26.19 -4.17
CA GLY A 478 19.17 24.79 -4.56
C GLY A 478 17.72 24.32 -4.46
N ASP A 479 16.94 24.90 -3.54
CA ASP A 479 15.53 24.53 -3.34
C ASP A 479 14.64 25.24 -4.37
N ARG A 480 15.06 26.43 -4.80
CA ARG A 480 14.39 27.19 -5.87
C ARG A 480 14.44 26.46 -7.21
N THR A 481 15.55 25.80 -7.54
CA THR A 481 15.66 25.02 -8.80
C THR A 481 14.71 23.82 -8.81
N ALA A 482 14.58 23.13 -7.68
CA ALA A 482 13.62 22.04 -7.52
C ALA A 482 12.17 22.51 -7.69
N ILE A 483 11.81 23.65 -7.09
CA ILE A 483 10.46 24.23 -7.23
C ILE A 483 10.20 24.67 -8.68
N HIS A 484 11.21 25.19 -9.37
CA HIS A 484 11.09 25.48 -10.80
C HIS A 484 10.72 24.21 -11.58
N GLU A 485 11.40 23.09 -11.33
CA GLU A 485 11.06 21.83 -12.01
C GLU A 485 9.61 21.40 -11.72
N VAL A 486 9.20 21.45 -10.46
CA VAL A 486 7.87 21.00 -10.00
C VAL A 486 6.75 21.85 -10.60
N MET A 487 6.87 23.18 -10.58
CA MET A 487 5.83 24.07 -11.11
C MET A 487 5.67 23.94 -12.63
N GLU A 488 6.75 23.65 -13.35
CA GLU A 488 6.73 23.55 -14.81
C GLU A 488 6.27 22.17 -15.29
N GLN A 489 6.94 21.12 -14.81
CA GLN A 489 6.80 19.77 -15.34
C GLN A 489 5.87 18.89 -14.50
N GLN A 490 5.51 19.32 -13.29
CA GLN A 490 4.78 18.51 -12.30
C GLN A 490 5.50 17.20 -11.97
N THR A 491 6.82 17.22 -12.07
CA THR A 491 7.72 16.10 -11.80
C THR A 491 8.98 16.57 -11.10
N VAL A 492 9.60 15.66 -10.34
CA VAL A 492 10.90 15.83 -9.70
C VAL A 492 11.85 14.78 -10.25
N SER A 493 12.92 15.19 -10.91
CA SER A 493 13.98 14.31 -11.40
C SER A 493 15.10 14.21 -10.39
N ILE A 494 15.48 12.98 -10.07
CA ILE A 494 16.56 12.70 -9.13
C ILE A 494 17.59 11.83 -9.81
N ALA A 495 18.80 12.39 -9.91
CA ALA A 495 20.00 11.73 -10.41
C ALA A 495 21.04 11.70 -9.28
N LYS A 496 20.88 10.79 -8.32
CA LYS A 496 21.78 10.67 -7.15
C LYS A 496 22.13 9.21 -6.90
N ALA A 497 23.38 8.95 -6.50
CA ALA A 497 23.88 7.63 -6.12
C ALA A 497 23.59 6.51 -7.15
N GLY A 498 23.63 6.83 -8.44
CA GLY A 498 23.39 5.88 -9.54
C GLY A 498 21.91 5.58 -9.83
N ILE A 499 20.97 6.23 -9.11
CA ILE A 499 19.54 6.16 -9.39
C ILE A 499 19.17 7.40 -10.21
N THR A 500 18.70 7.19 -11.43
CA THR A 500 18.11 8.23 -12.30
C THR A 500 16.63 7.95 -12.46
N THR A 501 15.81 8.54 -11.57
CA THR A 501 14.36 8.33 -11.57
C THR A 501 13.62 9.66 -11.52
N THR A 502 12.51 9.73 -12.25
CA THR A 502 11.56 10.84 -12.19
C THR A 502 10.36 10.43 -11.34
N LEU A 503 9.99 11.28 -10.39
CA LEU A 503 8.81 11.14 -9.57
C LEU A 503 7.76 12.14 -10.00
N ASN A 504 6.49 11.75 -9.98
CA ASN A 504 5.39 12.65 -10.30
C ASN A 504 5.00 13.45 -9.05
N THR A 505 4.89 14.77 -9.20
CA THR A 505 4.56 15.73 -8.14
C THR A 505 3.52 16.72 -8.68
N ARG A 506 2.29 16.24 -8.89
CA ARG A 506 1.16 17.10 -9.33
C ARG A 506 0.60 17.83 -8.14
N THR A 507 1.39 18.75 -7.58
CA THR A 507 1.06 19.45 -6.36
C THR A 507 0.69 20.88 -6.68
N THR A 508 -0.30 21.40 -5.95
CA THR A 508 -0.55 22.83 -5.94
C THR A 508 0.34 23.47 -4.88
N ILE A 509 1.10 24.50 -5.25
CA ILE A 509 1.95 25.24 -4.32
C ILE A 509 1.18 26.44 -3.77
N LEU A 510 1.05 26.49 -2.44
CA LEU A 510 0.63 27.68 -1.69
C LEU A 510 1.85 28.24 -0.97
N ALA A 511 2.36 29.38 -1.43
CA ALA A 511 3.55 30.01 -0.86
C ALA A 511 3.18 31.24 -0.03
N ALA A 512 3.87 31.46 1.10
CA ALA A 512 3.86 32.72 1.82
C ALA A 512 5.27 33.33 1.83
N ALA A 513 5.37 34.60 1.48
CA ALA A 513 6.62 35.35 1.46
C ALA A 513 6.48 36.67 2.21
N ASN A 514 7.60 37.14 2.77
CA ASN A 514 7.70 38.45 3.42
C ASN A 514 8.53 39.42 2.57
N PRO A 515 8.22 40.73 2.58
CA PRO A 515 9.05 41.76 1.97
C PRO A 515 10.48 41.73 2.51
N ALA A 516 11.46 42.10 1.69
CA ALA A 516 12.88 42.01 2.04
C ALA A 516 13.24 42.80 3.32
N TYR A 517 12.59 43.95 3.54
CA TYR A 517 12.81 44.84 4.68
C TYR A 517 11.72 44.75 5.75
N GLY A 518 10.92 43.68 5.74
CA GLY A 518 9.82 43.45 6.69
C GLY A 518 8.54 44.20 6.34
N ARG A 519 8.63 45.48 5.93
CA ARG A 519 7.49 46.26 5.41
C ARG A 519 7.61 46.52 3.92
N TYR A 520 6.46 46.59 3.24
CA TYR A 520 6.40 46.90 1.83
C TYR A 520 6.52 48.41 1.54
N ASP A 521 7.58 48.81 0.84
CA ASP A 521 7.80 50.20 0.42
C ASP A 521 7.09 50.50 -0.90
N ARG A 522 6.02 51.32 -0.88
CA ARG A 522 5.27 51.74 -2.10
C ARG A 522 6.09 52.54 -3.12
N ARG A 523 7.25 53.05 -2.71
CA ARG A 523 8.13 53.86 -3.57
C ARG A 523 9.05 53.03 -4.45
N ARG A 524 9.26 51.76 -4.11
CA ARG A 524 10.13 50.84 -4.86
C ARG A 524 9.31 49.97 -5.78
N SER A 525 9.98 49.40 -6.78
CA SER A 525 9.31 48.44 -7.66
C SER A 525 8.96 47.15 -6.90
N PRO A 526 7.88 46.43 -7.27
CA PRO A 526 7.54 45.16 -6.65
C PRO A 526 8.68 44.14 -6.65
N SER A 527 9.46 44.08 -7.73
CA SER A 527 10.60 43.17 -7.89
C SER A 527 11.76 43.48 -6.93
N GLU A 528 11.96 44.74 -6.54
CA GLU A 528 12.99 45.12 -5.55
C GLU A 528 12.52 44.90 -4.11
N ASN A 529 11.21 45.00 -3.89
CA ASN A 529 10.60 44.73 -2.58
C ASN A 529 10.57 43.22 -2.27
N ILE A 530 10.50 42.38 -3.30
CA ILE A 530 10.39 40.94 -3.18
C ILE A 530 11.74 40.31 -3.55
N ASN A 531 12.39 39.61 -2.61
CA ASN A 531 13.65 38.92 -2.86
C ASN A 531 13.47 37.59 -3.63
N LEU A 532 12.70 37.61 -4.72
CA LEU A 532 12.41 36.46 -5.56
C LEU A 532 12.70 36.79 -7.03
N PRO A 533 13.29 35.86 -7.79
CA PRO A 533 13.56 36.09 -9.20
C PRO A 533 12.24 36.17 -9.99
N ALA A 534 12.18 37.08 -10.97
CA ALA A 534 10.99 37.30 -11.81
C ALA A 534 10.52 36.03 -12.54
N ALA A 535 11.45 35.12 -12.89
CA ALA A 535 11.16 33.83 -13.50
C ALA A 535 10.32 32.89 -12.61
N LEU A 536 10.36 33.10 -11.28
CA LEU A 536 9.53 32.34 -10.34
C LEU A 536 8.15 33.01 -10.21
N LEU A 537 8.13 34.33 -10.12
CA LEU A 537 6.88 35.12 -10.07
C LEU A 537 5.98 34.86 -11.28
N SER A 538 6.56 34.70 -12.48
CA SER A 538 5.81 34.40 -13.70
C SER A 538 5.16 33.01 -13.72
N ARG A 539 5.54 32.12 -12.80
CA ARG A 539 5.00 30.74 -12.71
C ARG A 539 3.84 30.60 -11.72
N PHE A 540 3.69 31.58 -10.82
CA PHE A 540 2.50 31.68 -9.99
C PHE A 540 1.36 32.26 -10.81
N ASP A 541 0.18 31.66 -10.69
CA ASP A 541 -1.00 32.11 -11.41
C ASP A 541 -1.65 33.30 -10.68
N ILE A 542 -1.59 33.30 -9.34
CA ILE A 542 -2.15 34.37 -8.50
C ILE A 542 -1.10 34.86 -7.50
N LEU A 543 -0.82 36.16 -7.55
CA LEU A 543 0.03 36.88 -6.61
C LEU A 543 -0.83 37.84 -5.80
N TRP A 544 -0.95 37.60 -4.49
CA TRP A 544 -1.68 38.46 -3.56
C TRP A 544 -0.70 39.28 -2.72
N LEU A 545 -0.84 40.61 -2.79
CA LEU A 545 -0.12 41.54 -1.94
C LEU A 545 -1.05 42.00 -0.80
N LEU A 546 -0.72 41.62 0.43
CA LEU A 546 -1.42 41.98 1.65
C LEU A 546 -0.64 43.09 2.35
N LEU A 547 -1.12 44.33 2.15
CA LEU A 547 -0.58 45.50 2.81
C LEU A 547 -1.37 45.79 4.08
N ASP A 548 -0.67 46.05 5.17
CA ASP A 548 -1.29 46.52 6.40
C ASP A 548 -1.42 48.05 6.34
N GLU A 549 -2.64 48.54 6.09
CA GLU A 549 -2.97 49.97 6.16
C GLU A 549 -3.60 50.29 7.51
N SER A 550 -2.99 51.20 8.27
CA SER A 550 -3.48 51.60 9.59
C SER A 550 -4.84 52.30 9.47
N SER A 551 -5.92 51.60 9.82
CA SER A 551 -7.29 52.11 9.76
C SER A 551 -8.02 51.84 11.06
N LYS A 552 -8.39 52.91 11.78
CA LYS A 552 -9.04 52.84 13.09
C LYS A 552 -10.33 52.00 13.09
N GLU A 553 -11.10 52.07 12.01
CA GLU A 553 -12.35 51.29 11.90
C GLU A 553 -12.08 49.80 11.73
N GLN A 554 -11.12 49.44 10.87
CA GLN A 554 -10.77 48.04 10.62
C GLN A 554 -10.12 47.41 11.86
N ASP A 555 -9.22 48.14 12.52
CA ASP A 555 -8.57 47.71 13.76
C ASP A 555 -9.61 47.48 14.86
N THR A 556 -10.60 48.37 14.99
CA THR A 556 -11.68 48.21 15.98
C THR A 556 -12.53 46.98 15.68
N ARG A 557 -12.83 46.70 14.40
CA ARG A 557 -13.58 45.50 14.00
C ARG A 557 -12.78 44.23 14.23
N LEU A 558 -11.50 44.22 13.85
CA LEU A 558 -10.58 43.11 14.07
C LEU A 558 -10.42 42.81 15.57
N ALA A 559 -10.21 43.84 16.39
CA ALA A 559 -10.10 43.69 17.84
C ALA A 559 -11.38 43.11 18.45
N LYS A 560 -12.56 43.62 18.06
CA LYS A 560 -13.85 43.07 18.50
C LYS A 560 -14.01 41.61 18.09
N HIS A 561 -13.60 41.24 16.88
CA HIS A 561 -13.66 39.86 16.39
C HIS A 561 -12.77 38.93 17.21
N ILE A 562 -11.51 39.32 17.43
CA ILE A 562 -10.55 38.52 18.21
C ILE A 562 -11.02 38.36 19.66
N VAL A 563 -11.49 39.44 20.30
CA VAL A 563 -12.03 39.38 21.67
C VAL A 563 -13.26 38.47 21.71
N ARG A 564 -14.18 38.58 20.75
CA ARG A 564 -15.37 37.73 20.66
C ARG A 564 -15.00 36.25 20.51
N LEU A 565 -14.01 35.92 19.68
CA LEU A 565 -13.50 34.56 19.51
C LEU A 565 -12.97 33.97 20.83
N HIS A 566 -12.17 34.73 21.57
CA HIS A 566 -11.62 34.27 22.85
C HIS A 566 -12.67 34.14 23.95
N VAL A 567 -13.68 35.02 23.98
CA VAL A 567 -14.76 34.99 24.98
C VAL A 567 -15.74 33.85 24.73
N LEU A 568 -16.15 33.61 23.48
CA LEU A 568 -17.18 32.63 23.16
C LEU A 568 -16.62 31.22 22.92
N GLY A 569 -15.33 31.07 22.63
CA GLY A 569 -14.71 29.79 22.25
C GLY A 569 -15.25 29.20 20.95
N ARG A 570 -16.11 29.92 20.23
CA ARG A 570 -16.70 29.55 18.93
C ARG A 570 -17.01 30.81 18.12
N CYS A 571 -16.85 30.73 16.81
CA CYS A 571 -17.34 31.76 15.90
C CYS A 571 -18.87 31.59 15.80
N VAL A 572 -19.63 32.65 16.06
CA VAL A 572 -21.07 32.69 15.77
C VAL A 572 -21.21 33.65 14.60
N ASP A 573 -21.68 33.11 13.47
CA ASP A 573 -22.02 33.93 12.30
C ASP A 573 -23.17 34.87 12.68
N ASP A 574 -22.98 36.18 12.45
CA ASP A 574 -24.08 37.16 12.46
C ASP A 574 -24.75 37.19 11.09
#